data_AF-V4LPN5-F1
#
_entry.id   AF-V4LPN5-F1
#
_cell.length_a   1.000
_cell.length_b   1.000
_cell.length_c   1.000
_cell.angle_alpha   90.00
_cell.angle_beta   90.00
_cell.angle_gamma   90.00
#
_symmetry.space_group_name_H-M   'P 1'
#
loop_
_entity.id
_entity.type
_entity.pdbx_description
1 polymer ?
#
loop_
_entity_poly.entity_id
_entity_poly.type
_entity_poly.pdbx_seq_one_letter_code
_entity_poly.pdbx_strand_id
1 'polypeptide(L)' 'MAMLRRTFVWWNIKSCPIPAGFDPCLVGPRIESALKRSGYCDPVTITAVGDLREGKGPGEDVLRKLSSSRIALKHAN' A
#
# COMPACT_ATOMS: atom_id res chain seq x y z
N MET A 1 24.33 17.68 7.66
CA MET A 1 22.90 17.33 7.86
C MET A 1 22.45 16.45 6.71
N ALA A 2 21.98 15.23 6.97
CA ALA A 2 21.35 14.40 5.94
C ALA A 2 19.97 14.99 5.62
N MET A 3 19.65 15.22 4.34
CA MET A 3 18.30 15.55 3.92
C MET A 3 17.44 14.30 4.02
N LEU A 4 16.40 14.33 4.86
CA LEU A 4 15.35 13.31 4.84
C LEU A 4 14.58 13.45 3.52
N ARG A 5 14.64 12.45 2.64
CA ARG A 5 13.88 12.40 1.40
C ARG A 5 12.60 11.60 1.60
N ARG A 6 11.51 12.30 1.91
CA ARG A 6 10.21 11.65 2.08
C ARG A 6 9.78 10.97 0.77
N THR A 7 9.45 9.68 0.87
CA THR A 7 8.98 8.89 -0.28
C THR A 7 7.49 8.62 -0.13
N PHE A 8 6.75 8.87 -1.20
CA PHE A 8 5.31 8.61 -1.27
C PHE A 8 5.04 7.54 -2.31
N VAL A 9 4.27 6.53 -1.93
CA VAL A 9 3.79 5.49 -2.82
C VAL A 9 2.30 5.67 -2.97
N TRP A 10 1.86 5.91 -4.21
CA TRP A 10 0.46 5.96 -4.56
C TRP A 10 0.10 4.74 -5.38
N TRP A 11 -0.75 3.89 -4.81
CA TRP A 11 -1.07 2.58 -5.36
C TRP A 11 -2.54 2.52 -5.74
N ASN A 12 -2.85 2.37 -7.03
CA ASN A 12 -4.21 2.10 -7.48
C ASN A 12 -4.52 0.60 -7.32
N ILE A 13 -5.35 0.27 -6.33
CA ILE A 13 -5.66 -1.12 -5.97
C ILE A 13 -6.57 -1.82 -6.98
N LYS A 14 -7.28 -1.05 -7.82
CA LYS A 14 -8.13 -1.59 -8.88
C LYS A 14 -7.30 -2.03 -10.10
N SER A 15 -6.35 -1.19 -10.54
CA SER A 15 -5.49 -1.53 -11.69
C SER A 15 -4.36 -2.50 -11.31
N CYS A 16 -3.93 -2.46 -10.05
CA CYS A 16 -2.87 -3.31 -9.52
C CYS A 16 -3.37 -4.06 -8.27
N PRO A 17 -4.29 -5.02 -8.40
CA PRO A 17 -4.83 -5.74 -7.24
C PRO A 17 -3.78 -6.63 -6.59
N ILE A 18 -4.05 -7.02 -5.34
CA ILE A 18 -3.24 -8.05 -4.67
C ILE A 18 -3.55 -9.39 -5.35
N PRO A 19 -2.53 -10.17 -5.77
CA PRO A 19 -2.75 -11.47 -6.37
C PRO A 19 -3.42 -12.45 -5.39
N ALA A 20 -4.22 -13.39 -5.92
CA ALA A 20 -4.86 -14.42 -5.11
C ALA A 20 -3.82 -15.25 -4.33
N GLY A 21 -4.13 -15.58 -3.08
CA GLY A 21 -3.24 -16.36 -2.20
C GLY A 21 -2.09 -15.56 -1.56
N PHE A 22 -1.94 -14.27 -1.86
CA PHE A 22 -0.98 -13.41 -1.17
C PHE A 22 -1.59 -12.77 0.07
N ASP A 23 -0.81 -12.71 1.15
CA ASP A 23 -1.21 -12.04 2.37
C ASP A 23 -1.12 -10.51 2.22
N PRO A 24 -2.23 -9.76 2.32
CA PRO A 24 -2.22 -8.31 2.23
C PRO A 24 -1.32 -7.65 3.26
N CYS A 25 -1.06 -8.30 4.40
CA CYS A 25 -0.17 -7.77 5.42
C CYS A 25 1.27 -7.61 4.95
N LEU A 26 1.67 -8.35 3.91
CA LEU A 26 3.03 -8.32 3.37
C LEU A 26 3.26 -7.22 2.33
N VAL A 27 2.21 -6.54 1.86
CA VAL A 27 2.32 -5.52 0.81
C VAL A 27 3.20 -4.36 1.27
N GLY A 28 2.91 -3.78 2.45
CA GLY A 28 3.68 -2.67 3.01
C GLY A 28 5.17 -3.00 3.18
N PRO A 29 5.52 -4.04 3.95
CA PRO A 29 6.92 -4.46 4.15
C PRO A 29 7.67 -4.76 2.86
N ARG A 30 7.00 -5.33 1.84
CA ARG A 30 7.63 -5.61 0.55
C ARG A 30 7.90 -4.35 -0.26
N ILE A 31 6.98 -3.38 -0.27
CA ILE A 31 7.18 -2.08 -0.91
C ILE A 31 8.34 -1.34 -0.23
N GLU A 32 8.33 -1.25 1.11
CA GLU A 32 9.41 -0.63 1.89
C GLU A 32 10.76 -1.30 1.61
N SER A 33 10.80 -2.63 1.61
CA SER A 33 12.03 -3.39 1.31
C SER A 33 12.54 -3.16 -0.11
N ALA A 34 11.65 -3.06 -1.09
CA ALA A 34 12.02 -2.76 -2.47
C ALA A 34 12.57 -1.34 -2.62
N LEU A 35 11.92 -0.35 -2.01
CA LEU A 35 12.37 1.05 -2.00
C LEU A 35 13.73 1.19 -1.32
N LYS A 36 13.94 0.50 -0.20
CA LYS A 36 15.24 0.47 0.50
C LYS A 36 16.36 -0.09 -0.38
N ARG A 37 16.10 -1.19 -1.11
CA ARG A 37 17.07 -1.74 -2.07
C ARG A 37 17.39 -0.79 -3.23
N SER A 38 16.45 0.09 -3.58
CA SER A 38 16.64 1.14 -4.58
C SER A 38 17.26 2.44 -4.02
N GLY A 39 17.67 2.46 -2.75
CA GLY A 39 18.34 3.61 -2.11
C GLY A 39 17.40 4.60 -1.39
N TYR A 40 16.10 4.30 -1.30
CA TYR A 40 15.13 5.11 -0.55
C TYR A 40 15.00 4.54 0.87
N CYS A 41 15.85 5.00 1.78
CA CYS A 41 15.90 4.53 3.17
C CYS A 41 15.05 5.36 4.16
N ASP A 42 14.52 6.48 3.69
CA ASP A 42 13.73 7.43 4.46
C ASP A 42 12.28 6.96 4.68
N PRO A 43 11.51 7.61 5.57
CA PRO A 43 10.12 7.24 5.84
C PRO A 43 9.29 7.18 4.55
N VAL A 44 8.70 6.01 4.31
CA VAL A 44 7.79 5.76 3.20
C VAL A 44 6.36 5.91 3.68
N THR A 45 5.54 6.68 2.95
CA THR A 45 4.10 6.72 3.16
C THR A 45 3.41 6.04 1.99
N ILE A 46 2.61 5.01 2.27
CA ILE A 46 1.92 4.21 1.26
C ILE A 46 0.43 4.49 1.34
N THR A 47 -0.18 4.86 0.21
CA THR A 47 -1.61 5.09 0.10
C THR A 47 -2.19 4.23 -1.02
N ALA A 48 -3.08 3.30 -0.66
CA ALA A 48 -3.89 2.53 -1.60
C ALA A 48 -5.17 3.30 -1.94
N VAL A 49 -5.49 3.40 -3.22
CA VAL A 49 -6.62 4.16 -3.74
C VAL A 49 -7.46 3.32 -4.68
N GLY A 50 -8.77 3.38 -4.50
CA GLY A 50 -9.73 2.74 -5.38
C GLY A 50 -11.14 2.76 -4.81
N ASP A 51 -12.03 2.08 -5.49
CA ASP A 51 -13.38 1.85 -5.01
C ASP A 51 -13.32 0.80 -3.89
N LEU A 52 -13.67 1.22 -2.68
CA LEU A 52 -13.61 0.39 -1.47
C LEU A 52 -14.99 -0.17 -1.09
N ARG A 53 -15.99 -0.03 -1.96
CA ARG A 53 -17.33 -0.57 -1.73
C ARG A 53 -17.34 -2.08 -1.95
N GLU A 54 -18.21 -2.74 -1.20
CA GLU A 54 -18.49 -4.16 -1.35
C GLU A 54 -18.87 -4.49 -2.82
N GLY A 55 -18.30 -5.58 -3.36
CA GLY A 55 -18.53 -6.02 -4.74
C GLY A 55 -17.82 -5.22 -5.84
N LYS A 56 -17.15 -4.10 -5.52
CA LYS A 56 -16.38 -3.31 -6.49
C LYS A 56 -14.88 -3.23 -6.16
N GLY A 57 -14.54 -3.41 -4.89
CA GLY A 57 -13.18 -3.35 -4.36
C GLY A 57 -12.67 -4.67 -3.77
N PRO A 58 -11.50 -4.62 -3.13
CA PRO A 58 -11.03 -5.69 -2.27
C PRO A 58 -12.03 -5.95 -1.14
N GLY A 59 -12.18 -7.21 -0.73
CA GLY A 59 -13.04 -7.56 0.40
C GLY A 59 -12.61 -6.87 1.71
N GLU A 60 -13.53 -6.74 2.66
CA GLU A 60 -13.30 -6.02 3.91
C GLU A 60 -12.08 -6.57 4.68
N ASP A 61 -11.89 -7.89 4.70
CA ASP A 61 -10.72 -8.52 5.32
C ASP A 61 -9.40 -8.06 4.72
N VAL A 62 -9.36 -7.87 3.40
CA VAL A 62 -8.17 -7.37 2.69
C VAL A 62 -7.92 -5.92 3.09
N LEU A 63 -8.96 -5.09 3.10
CA LEU A 63 -8.85 -3.68 3.49
C LEU A 63 -8.38 -3.56 4.95
N ARG A 64 -8.92 -4.36 5.86
CA ARG A 64 -8.53 -4.39 7.27
C ARG A 64 -7.05 -4.76 7.44
N LYS A 65 -6.58 -5.79 6.73
CA LYS A 65 -5.17 -6.20 6.73
C LYS A 65 -4.22 -5.17 6.13
N LEU A 66 -4.66 -4.43 5.10
CA LEU A 66 -3.87 -3.33 4.55
C LEU A 66 -3.76 -2.17 5.55
N SER A 67 -4.87 -1.82 6.20
CA SER A 67 -4.88 -0.76 7.21
C SER A 67 -4.00 -1.10 8.42
N SER A 68 -4.03 -2.35 8.91
CA SER A 68 -3.15 -2.80 10.00
C SER A 68 -1.66 -2.80 9.61
N SER A 69 -1.37 -2.82 8.31
CA SER A 69 -0.01 -2.81 7.76
C SER A 69 0.49 -1.42 7.41
N ARG A 70 -0.12 -0.38 8.01
CA ARG A 70 0.25 1.03 7.85
C ARG A 70 0.11 1.57 6.42
N ILE A 71 -0.68 0.93 5.56
CA ILE A 71 -1.06 1.53 4.28
C ILE A 71 -2.38 2.29 4.46
N ALA A 72 -2.38 3.56 4.11
CA ALA A 72 -3.57 4.40 4.15
C ALA A 72 -4.52 3.98 3.02
N LEU A 73 -5.80 3.81 3.34
CA LEU A 73 -6.84 3.52 2.36
C LEU A 73 -7.57 4.82 2.02
N LYS A 74 -7.66 5.15 0.72
CA LYS A 74 -8.44 6.30 0.26
C LYS A 74 -9.44 5.87 -0.79
N HIS A 75 -10.71 6.08 -0.48
CA HIS A 75 -11.80 5.83 -1.40
C HIS A 75 -11.76 6.83 -2.57
N ALA A 76 -11.87 6.33 -3.79
CA ALA A 76 -12.03 7.12 -5.00
C ALA A 76 -13.09 6.45 -5.89
N ASN A 77 -14.05 7.26 -6.38
CA ASN A 77 -15.19 6.82 -7.20
C ASN A 77 -14.82 6.57 -8.66
#